data_AF-A0AA40R543-F1
#
_entry.id   AF-A0AA40R543-F1
#
_cell.length_a   1.000
_cell.length_b   1.000
_cell.length_c   1.000
_cell.angle_alpha   90.00
_cell.angle_beta   90.00
_cell.angle_gamma   90.00
#
_symmetry.space_group_name_H-M   'P 1'
#
loop_
_entity.id
_entity.type
_entity.pdbx_description
1 polymer ?
#
loop_
_entity_poly.entity_id
_entity_poly.type
_entity_poly.pdbx_seq_one_letter_code
_entity_poly.pdbx_strand_id
1 'polypeptide(L)' 'MVLTAAECLRSFKAAVRDGRRGQYGAASEIVERVRKAAGDEAAERAKKELWAYIKSGKAA' A
#
# COMPACT_ATOMS: atom_id res chain seq x y z
N MET A 1 0.43 17.63 -7.10
CA MET A 1 1.49 17.62 -6.07
C MET A 1 2.13 16.23 -6.08
N VAL A 2 3.42 16.15 -6.38
CA VAL A 2 4.16 14.88 -6.39
C VAL A 2 4.40 14.49 -4.93
N LEU A 3 3.78 13.41 -4.45
CA LEU A 3 4.12 12.82 -3.16
C LEU A 3 5.60 12.46 -3.15
N THR A 4 6.33 12.96 -2.17
CA THR A 4 7.74 12.59 -2.02
C THR A 4 7.84 11.09 -1.66
N ALA A 5 8.95 10.44 -2.03
CA ALA A 5 9.16 9.03 -1.71
C ALA A 5 8.98 8.72 -0.20
N ALA A 6 9.32 9.68 0.67
CA ALA A 6 9.14 9.59 2.11
C ALA A 6 7.65 9.58 2.54
N GLU A 7 6.79 10.36 1.88
CA GLU A 7 5.36 10.39 2.17
C GLU A 7 4.64 9.14 1.68
N CYS A 8 5.05 8.62 0.51
CA CYS A 8 4.59 7.32 0.01
C CYS A 8 4.97 6.21 0.98
N LEU A 9 6.22 6.19 1.47
CA LEU A 9 6.68 5.19 2.44
C LEU A 9 5.92 5.28 3.76
N ARG A 10 5.65 6.49 4.28
CA ARG A 10 4.84 6.68 5.49
C ARG A 10 3.41 6.14 5.32
N SER A 11 2.77 6.46 4.20
CA SER A 11 1.42 5.99 3.89
C SER A 11 1.37 4.47 3.74
N PHE A 12 2.38 3.89 3.07
CA PHE A 12 2.52 2.44 2.94
C PHE A 12 2.67 1.74 4.29
N LYS A 13 3.56 2.24 5.17
CA LYS A 13 3.75 1.67 6.51
C LYS A 13 2.49 1.79 7.37
N ALA A 14 1.74 2.88 7.25
CA ALA A 14 0.45 3.04 7.92
C ALA A 14 -0.56 2.01 7.41
N ALA A 15 -0.69 1.85 6.09
CA ALA A 15 -1.59 0.85 5.50
C ALA A 15 -1.23 -0.60 5.87
N VAL A 16 0.05 -0.94 5.97
CA VAL A 16 0.49 -2.26 6.46
C VAL A 16 0.12 -2.46 7.92
N ARG A 17 0.30 -1.44 8.77
CA ARG A 17 -0.07 -1.49 10.19
C ARG A 17 -1.58 -1.66 10.37
N ASP A 18 -2.38 -0.90 9.64
CA ASP A 18 -3.83 -0.95 9.72
C ASP A 18 -4.37 -2.26 9.13
N GLY A 19 -3.79 -2.72 8.01
CA GLY A 19 -4.11 -4.02 7.43
C GLY A 19 -3.85 -5.19 8.38
N ARG A 20 -2.80 -5.13 9.22
CA ARG A 20 -2.56 -6.12 10.28
C ARG A 20 -3.63 -6.11 11.36
N ARG A 21 -4.30 -4.98 11.58
CA ARG A 21 -5.43 -4.83 12.51
C ARG A 21 -6.77 -5.18 11.86
N GLY A 22 -6.76 -5.70 10.62
CA GLY A 22 -7.97 -5.98 9.84
C GLY A 22 -8.60 -4.76 9.18
N GLN A 23 -7.92 -3.60 9.20
CA GLN A 23 -8.40 -2.36 8.61
C GLN A 23 -7.75 -2.13 7.24
N TYR A 24 -8.43 -2.60 6.18
CA TYR A 24 -7.88 -2.59 4.82
C TYR A 24 -8.21 -1.31 4.02
N GLY A 25 -8.88 -0.33 4.60
CA GLY A 25 -9.29 0.90 3.89
C GLY A 25 -8.10 1.66 3.29
N ALA A 26 -7.06 1.91 4.10
CA ALA A 26 -5.84 2.58 3.66
C ALA A 26 -5.07 1.77 2.60
N ALA A 27 -5.07 0.44 2.72
CA ALA A 27 -4.47 -0.46 1.76
C ALA A 27 -5.15 -0.37 0.37
N SER A 28 -6.49 -0.38 0.35
CA SER A 28 -7.26 -0.21 -0.90
C SER A 28 -7.05 1.16 -1.53
N GLU A 29 -7.00 2.23 -0.72
CA GLU A 29 -6.79 3.59 -1.24
C GLU A 29 -5.43 3.74 -1.95
N ILE A 30 -4.37 3.13 -1.41
CA ILE A 30 -3.04 3.12 -2.03
C ILE A 30 -3.08 2.38 -3.38
N VAL A 31 -3.70 1.19 -3.42
CA VAL A 31 -3.82 0.41 -4.65
C VAL A 31 -4.61 1.16 -5.71
N GLU A 32 -5.69 1.84 -5.33
CA GLU A 32 -6.49 2.64 -6.26
C GLU A 32 -5.71 3.86 -6.80
N ARG A 33 -4.92 4.52 -5.97
CA ARG A 33 -4.03 5.60 -6.43
C ARG A 33 -2.98 5.10 -7.41
N VAL A 34 -2.36 3.95 -7.13
CA VAL A 34 -1.41 3.31 -8.06
C VAL A 34 -2.11 2.92 -9.35
N ARG A 35 -3.33 2.39 -9.30
CA ARG A 35 -4.14 2.09 -10.49
C ARG A 35 -4.37 3.33 -11.35
N LYS A 36 -4.76 4.45 -10.74
CA LYS A 36 -5.00 5.72 -11.45
C LYS A 36 -3.72 6.33 -12.04
N ALA A 37 -2.56 6.14 -11.38
CA ALA A 37 -1.30 6.75 -11.79
C ALA A 37 -0.48 5.90 -12.78
N ALA A 38 -0.49 4.58 -12.61
CA ALA A 38 0.42 3.65 -13.28
C ALA A 38 -0.30 2.45 -13.95
N GLY A 39 -1.63 2.42 -13.90
CA GLY A 39 -2.45 1.38 -14.51
C GLY A 39 -2.67 0.13 -13.65
N ASP A 40 -3.49 -0.78 -14.14
CA ASP A 40 -3.94 -1.97 -13.42
C ASP A 40 -2.81 -2.94 -13.06
N GLU A 41 -1.84 -3.11 -13.94
CA GLU A 41 -0.73 -4.05 -13.73
C GLU A 41 0.15 -3.62 -12.55
N ALA A 42 0.45 -2.31 -12.46
CA ALA A 42 1.17 -1.73 -11.34
C ALA A 42 0.36 -1.84 -10.03
N ALA A 43 -0.96 -1.65 -10.10
CA ALA A 43 -1.84 -1.77 -8.94
C ALA A 43 -1.89 -3.19 -8.38
N GLU A 44 -2.00 -4.20 -9.23
CA GLU A 44 -2.00 -5.61 -8.80
C GLU A 44 -0.65 -6.02 -8.19
N ARG A 45 0.46 -5.49 -8.72
CA ARG A 45 1.79 -5.70 -8.13
C ARG A 45 1.90 -5.06 -6.74
N ALA A 46 1.48 -3.79 -6.61
CA ALA A 46 1.45 -3.08 -5.33
C ALA A 46 0.55 -3.77 -4.29
N LYS A 47 -0.61 -4.27 -4.71
CA LYS A 47 -1.53 -5.05 -3.88
C LYS A 47 -0.89 -6.33 -3.36
N LYS A 48 -0.27 -7.12 -4.24
CA LYS A 48 0.43 -8.36 -3.85
C LYS A 48 1.54 -8.09 -2.84
N GLU A 49 2.34 -7.06 -3.08
CA GLU A 49 3.42 -6.66 -2.19
C GLU A 49 2.88 -6.22 -0.82
N LEU A 50 1.86 -5.35 -0.81
CA LEU A 50 1.25 -4.86 0.42
C LEU A 50 0.62 -5.99 1.24
N TRP A 51 -0.04 -6.94 0.60
CA TRP A 51 -0.55 -8.17 1.24
C TRP A 51 0.58 -9.05 1.79
N ALA A 52 1.71 -9.16 1.08
CA ALA A 52 2.87 -9.89 1.56
C ALA A 52 3.43 -9.26 2.86
N TYR A 53 3.51 -7.94 2.95
CA TYR A 53 3.94 -7.23 4.18
C TYR A 53 2.95 -7.35 5.33
N ILE A 54 1.64 -7.32 5.05
CA ILE A 54 0.60 -7.55 6.06
C ILE A 54 0.73 -8.97 6.63
N LYS A 55 0.84 -9.98 5.75
CA LYS A 55 0.87 -11.41 6.12
C LYS A 55 2.19 -11.87 6.71
N SER A 56 3.33 -11.31 6.26
CA SER A 56 4.66 -11.76 6.67
C SER A 56 5.01 -11.42 8.12
N GLY A 57 4.30 -10.50 8.79
CA GLY A 57 4.64 -10.04 10.14
C GLY A 57 5.94 -9.21 10.24
N LYS A 58 6.81 -9.22 9.22
CA LYS A 58 8.06 -8.44 9.14
C LYS A 58 7.78 -6.93 9.07
N ALA A 59 8.46 -6.11 9.86
CA ALA A 59 8.31 -4.66 9.81
C ALA A 59 8.66 -4.14 8.40
N ALA A 60 7.73 -3.38 7.79
CA ALA A 60 7.96 -2.62 6.56
C ALA A 60 8.73 -1.33 6.84
#